data_AF-A0A0S8JBZ5-F1
#
_entry.id   AF-A0A0S8JBZ5-F1
#
_cell.length_a   1.000
_cell.length_b   1.000
_cell.length_c   1.000
_cell.angle_alpha   90.00
_cell.angle_beta   90.00
_cell.angle_gamma   90.00
#
_symmetry.space_group_name_H-M   'P 1'
#
loop_
_entity.id
_entity.type
_entity.pdbx_description
1 polymer ?
#
loop_
_entity_poly.entity_id
_entity_poly.type
_entity_poly.pdbx_seq_one_letter_code
_entity_poly.pdbx_strand_id
1 'polypeptide(L)'
;MHFGEPGNVRYLRPIWAVLVVDALKKAGAKPFLCDTTVLYASPRKEKETYLQAAYRHGYHPEVVGCPVVIAGDNDDVEVDIPNHLMLPKVAVNRVLWEADYFVSLAHATLHLQFPMAASLKNIGMGCASRATKKAMHGARGKEAIYLSTEAATMDLTKAIIRRYSKRLLAINVAMDITPDCDCWNKTDLPIVPDQGIFISEDPVAADKAVNDLIIEAPAYPGSKADRDIDTRGMDKSENVYPDMKTAKFWEVVEEAGCGSLSYQLIKL
;
A
#
# COMPACT_ATOMS: atom_id res chain seq x y z
N MET A 1 -1.51 6.29 -4.31
CA MET A 1 -2.71 5.73 -3.62
C MET A 1 -3.37 4.69 -4.52
N HIS A 2 -4.36 3.95 -4.04
CA HIS A 2 -5.14 3.00 -4.86
C HIS A 2 -6.62 3.42 -4.90
N PHE A 3 -7.29 3.24 -6.04
CA PHE A 3 -8.69 3.68 -6.26
C PHE A 3 -9.75 2.58 -6.07
N GLY A 4 -9.37 1.39 -5.59
CA GLY A 4 -10.26 0.24 -5.40
C GLY A 4 -10.49 -0.59 -6.67
N GLU A 5 -10.62 -1.90 -6.52
CA GLU A 5 -11.05 -2.82 -7.56
C GLU A 5 -12.58 -2.82 -7.71
N PRO A 6 -13.13 -2.69 -8.92
CA PRO A 6 -14.58 -2.77 -9.14
C PRO A 6 -15.20 -4.02 -8.52
N GLY A 7 -16.26 -3.84 -7.73
CA GLY A 7 -16.91 -4.90 -6.94
C GLY A 7 -16.49 -4.91 -5.47
N ASN A 8 -15.37 -4.28 -5.13
CA ASN A 8 -15.06 -3.97 -3.75
C ASN A 8 -15.87 -2.76 -3.27
N VAL A 9 -16.36 -2.78 -2.03
CA VAL A 9 -17.10 -1.65 -1.42
C VAL A 9 -16.41 -1.09 -0.17
N ARG A 10 -15.27 -1.67 0.24
CA ARG A 10 -14.45 -1.21 1.38
C ARG A 10 -13.10 -0.66 0.93
N TYR A 11 -12.99 -0.18 -0.31
CA TYR A 11 -11.82 0.58 -0.75
C TYR A 11 -11.73 1.91 0.03
N LEU A 12 -10.56 2.56 -0.03
CA LEU A 12 -10.40 3.87 0.60
C LEU A 12 -11.47 4.84 0.10
N ARG A 13 -12.30 5.36 1.01
CA ARG A 13 -13.38 6.27 0.62
C ARG A 13 -12.79 7.59 0.06
N PRO A 14 -13.30 8.14 -1.05
CA PRO A 14 -12.74 9.35 -1.67
C PRO A 14 -12.65 10.57 -0.75
N ILE A 15 -13.50 10.65 0.28
CA ILE A 15 -13.47 11.73 1.26
C ILE A 15 -12.10 11.87 1.95
N TRP A 16 -11.36 10.77 2.16
CA TRP A 16 -10.01 10.83 2.71
C TRP A 16 -9.05 11.53 1.75
N ALA A 17 -9.16 11.29 0.45
CA ALA A 17 -8.37 11.99 -0.56
C ALA A 17 -8.75 13.48 -0.64
N VAL A 18 -10.03 13.82 -0.55
CA VAL A 18 -10.50 15.23 -0.50
C VAL A 18 -9.83 15.99 0.65
N LEU A 19 -9.86 15.44 1.86
CA LEU A 19 -9.27 16.08 3.04
C LEU A 19 -7.76 16.31 2.89
N VAL A 20 -7.04 15.32 2.34
CA VAL A 20 -5.60 15.44 2.08
C VAL A 20 -5.34 16.46 0.98
N VAL A 21 -6.08 16.44 -0.12
CA VAL A 21 -5.95 17.41 -1.23
C VAL A 21 -6.18 18.84 -0.75
N ASP A 22 -7.21 19.07 0.05
CA ASP A 22 -7.51 20.39 0.60
C ASP A 22 -6.41 20.88 1.55
N ALA A 23 -5.87 19.99 2.39
CA ALA A 23 -4.74 20.33 3.25
C ALA A 23 -3.49 20.70 2.44
N LEU A 24 -3.17 19.92 1.39
CA LEU A 24 -2.04 20.19 0.50
C LEU A 24 -2.21 21.52 -0.26
N LYS A 25 -3.41 21.81 -0.77
CA LYS A 25 -3.70 23.09 -1.42
C LYS A 25 -3.59 24.28 -0.47
N LYS A 26 -4.07 24.15 0.77
CA LYS A 26 -3.90 25.19 1.80
C LYS A 26 -2.42 25.45 2.11
N ALA A 27 -1.57 24.43 1.99
CA ALA A 27 -0.12 24.55 2.08
C ALA A 27 0.55 25.07 0.79
N GLY A 28 -0.22 25.44 -0.24
CA GLY A 28 0.29 26.01 -1.50
C GLY A 28 0.70 24.97 -2.56
N ALA A 29 0.45 23.68 -2.33
CA ALA A 29 0.79 22.63 -3.29
C ALA A 29 -0.23 22.54 -4.44
N LYS A 30 0.19 21.89 -5.53
CA LYS A 30 -0.65 21.54 -6.70
C LYS A 30 -0.77 20.01 -6.79
N PRO A 31 -1.62 19.38 -5.96
CA PRO A 31 -1.69 17.93 -5.90
C PRO A 31 -2.31 17.32 -7.15
N PHE A 32 -2.02 16.04 -7.37
CA PHE A 32 -2.75 15.15 -8.27
C PHE A 32 -2.83 13.77 -7.60
N LEU A 33 -3.91 13.02 -7.84
CA LEU A 33 -4.00 11.63 -7.40
C LEU A 33 -3.46 10.72 -8.50
N CYS A 34 -2.71 9.69 -8.12
CA CYS A 34 -2.15 8.76 -9.08
C CYS A 34 -2.16 7.31 -8.55
N ASP A 35 -2.46 6.39 -9.47
CA ASP A 35 -2.25 4.95 -9.34
C ASP A 35 -1.80 4.38 -10.69
N THR A 36 -1.31 3.14 -10.68
CA THR A 36 -0.81 2.45 -11.88
C THR A 36 -1.70 1.28 -12.32
N THR A 37 -1.68 0.97 -13.61
CA THR A 37 -2.38 -0.21 -14.16
C THR A 37 -1.87 -1.55 -13.59
N VAL A 38 -2.75 -2.56 -13.61
CA VAL A 38 -2.47 -3.91 -13.06
C VAL A 38 -2.16 -4.95 -14.13
N LEU A 39 -1.64 -6.13 -13.72
CA LEU A 39 -1.27 -7.23 -14.63
C LEU A 39 -2.40 -8.22 -14.93
N TYR A 40 -3.35 -8.36 -14.00
CA TYR A 40 -4.43 -9.34 -14.08
C TYR A 40 -5.63 -8.83 -14.89
N ALA A 41 -6.54 -9.74 -15.22
CA ALA A 41 -7.79 -9.40 -15.88
C ALA A 41 -8.68 -8.58 -14.94
N SER A 42 -8.86 -7.31 -15.25
CA SER A 42 -9.60 -6.34 -14.46
C SER A 42 -9.85 -5.08 -15.31
N PRO A 43 -10.90 -4.29 -15.02
CA PRO A 43 -11.03 -2.94 -15.58
C PRO A 43 -9.81 -2.03 -15.30
N ARG A 44 -8.97 -2.37 -14.31
CA ARG A 44 -7.75 -1.64 -13.97
C ARG A 44 -6.55 -1.97 -14.87
N LYS A 45 -6.72 -2.89 -15.83
CA LYS A 45 -5.70 -3.35 -16.77
C LYS A 45 -5.27 -2.25 -17.74
N GLU A 46 -6.21 -1.47 -18.26
CA GLU A 46 -5.96 -0.40 -19.24
C GLU A 46 -6.24 0.98 -18.64
N LYS A 47 -5.52 2.01 -19.09
CA LYS A 47 -5.59 3.38 -18.52
C LYS A 47 -7.03 3.91 -18.53
N GLU A 48 -7.70 3.84 -19.68
CA GLU A 48 -9.04 4.40 -19.86
C GLU A 48 -10.07 3.67 -18.98
N THR A 49 -10.09 2.33 -19.03
CA THR A 49 -11.04 1.56 -18.23
C THR A 49 -10.77 1.71 -16.73
N TYR A 50 -9.51 1.93 -16.34
CA TYR A 50 -9.19 2.18 -14.94
C TYR A 50 -9.68 3.58 -14.52
N LEU A 51 -9.51 4.60 -15.35
CA LEU A 51 -10.00 5.95 -15.06
C LEU A 51 -11.52 5.93 -14.83
N GLN A 52 -12.26 5.22 -15.68
CA GLN A 52 -13.70 5.02 -15.51
C GLN A 52 -14.05 4.27 -14.21
N ALA A 53 -13.26 3.27 -13.81
CA ALA A 53 -13.43 2.58 -12.53
C ALA A 53 -13.19 3.51 -11.34
N ALA A 54 -12.12 4.32 -11.37
CA ALA A 54 -11.82 5.31 -10.34
C ALA A 54 -12.98 6.32 -10.20
N TYR A 55 -13.51 6.81 -11.32
CA TYR A 55 -14.66 7.73 -11.32
C TYR A 55 -15.91 7.12 -10.72
N ARG A 56 -16.21 5.85 -11.04
CA ARG A 56 -17.33 5.11 -10.42
C ARG A 56 -17.17 4.91 -8.92
N HIS A 57 -15.94 4.86 -8.43
CA HIS A 57 -15.63 4.82 -7.00
C HIS A 57 -15.60 6.22 -6.35
N GLY A 58 -15.94 7.28 -7.10
CA GLY A 58 -16.02 8.65 -6.60
C GLY A 58 -14.72 9.45 -6.70
N TYR A 59 -13.67 8.91 -7.34
CA TYR A 59 -12.43 9.62 -7.62
C TYR A 59 -12.51 10.47 -8.89
N HIS A 60 -13.56 11.27 -9.04
CA HIS A 60 -13.68 12.22 -10.15
C HIS A 60 -12.95 13.53 -9.80
N PRO A 61 -12.24 14.20 -10.74
CA PRO A 61 -11.48 15.43 -10.44
C PRO A 61 -12.31 16.54 -9.78
N GLU A 62 -13.59 16.66 -10.16
CA GLU A 62 -14.51 17.63 -9.55
C GLU A 62 -14.88 17.29 -8.10
N VAL A 63 -14.83 16.00 -7.73
CA VAL A 63 -15.12 15.52 -6.37
C VAL A 63 -13.89 15.68 -5.51
N VAL A 64 -12.73 15.18 -5.96
CA VAL A 64 -11.48 15.20 -5.17
C VAL A 64 -10.75 16.54 -5.21
N GLY A 65 -11.13 17.41 -6.16
CA GLY A 65 -10.58 18.75 -6.30
C GLY A 65 -9.23 18.81 -7.01
N CYS A 66 -8.71 17.73 -7.58
CA CYS A 66 -7.43 17.74 -8.28
C CYS A 66 -7.42 16.73 -9.45
N PRO A 67 -6.43 16.81 -10.37
CA PRO A 67 -6.30 15.84 -11.45
C PRO A 67 -6.18 14.40 -10.91
N VAL A 68 -6.84 13.47 -11.57
CA VAL A 68 -6.73 12.02 -11.32
C VAL A 68 -6.02 11.38 -12.50
N VAL A 69 -4.87 10.78 -12.24
CA VAL A 69 -3.94 10.28 -13.24
C VAL A 69 -3.84 8.77 -13.13
N ILE A 70 -4.11 8.06 -14.22
CA ILE A 70 -3.77 6.64 -14.33
C ILE A 70 -2.44 6.52 -15.05
N ALA A 71 -1.40 6.25 -14.28
CA ALA A 71 -0.10 5.87 -14.81
C ALA A 71 -0.17 4.46 -15.42
N GLY A 72 0.47 4.27 -16.56
CA GLY A 72 0.51 2.98 -17.23
C GLY A 72 1.72 2.93 -18.13
N ASP A 73 1.82 1.85 -18.91
CA ASP A 73 3.07 1.53 -19.58
C ASP A 73 3.46 2.58 -20.64
N ASN A 74 4.77 2.62 -20.92
CA ASN A 74 5.47 3.41 -21.95
C ASN A 74 6.09 4.73 -21.49
N ASP A 75 5.99 5.08 -20.21
CA ASP A 75 6.71 6.25 -19.67
C ASP A 75 7.25 5.97 -18.27
N ASP A 76 8.37 5.25 -18.24
CA ASP A 76 9.02 4.79 -17.02
C ASP A 76 10.46 5.32 -16.93
N VAL A 77 10.96 5.38 -15.70
CA VAL A 77 12.35 5.68 -15.35
C VAL A 77 12.97 4.41 -14.80
N GLU A 78 14.07 3.96 -15.40
CA GLU A 78 14.88 2.88 -14.83
C GLU A 78 15.74 3.40 -13.68
N VAL A 79 15.77 2.64 -12.59
CA VAL A 79 16.47 2.98 -11.36
C VAL A 79 17.26 1.76 -10.90
N ASP A 80 18.58 1.91 -10.80
CA ASP A 80 19.45 0.91 -10.19
C ASP A 80 19.27 0.90 -8.68
N ILE A 81 19.37 -0.29 -8.08
CA ILE A 81 19.14 -0.51 -6.65
C ILE A 81 20.42 -1.06 -6.01
N PRO A 82 21.27 -0.17 -5.46
CA PRO A 82 22.43 -0.58 -4.68
C PRO A 82 21.99 -1.36 -3.44
N ASN A 83 22.64 -2.51 -3.20
CA ASN A 83 22.29 -3.45 -2.14
C ASN A 83 20.81 -3.86 -2.24
N HIS A 84 20.41 -4.32 -3.42
CA HIS A 84 19.09 -4.91 -3.65
C HIS A 84 18.97 -6.25 -2.94
N LEU A 85 17.74 -6.62 -2.61
CA LEU A 85 17.40 -7.92 -2.07
C LEU A 85 17.17 -8.94 -3.19
N MET A 86 16.46 -8.54 -4.25
CA MET A 86 16.05 -9.39 -5.36
C MET A 86 16.22 -8.74 -6.73
N LEU A 87 15.85 -7.46 -6.86
CA LEU A 87 15.82 -6.75 -8.14
C LEU A 87 16.94 -5.69 -8.20
N PRO A 88 18.04 -5.93 -8.95
CA PRO A 88 19.15 -4.97 -9.06
C PRO A 88 18.75 -3.67 -9.76
N LYS A 89 17.67 -3.71 -10.54
CA LYS A 89 17.11 -2.57 -11.27
C LYS A 89 15.60 -2.70 -11.30
N VAL A 90 14.92 -1.57 -11.19
CA VAL A 90 13.46 -1.46 -11.31
C VAL A 90 13.10 -0.35 -12.28
N ALA A 91 11.93 -0.46 -12.89
CA ALA A 91 11.29 0.62 -13.65
C ALA A 91 10.10 1.19 -12.86
N VAL A 92 10.10 2.50 -12.67
CA VAL A 92 9.11 3.29 -11.93
C VAL A 92 8.39 4.21 -12.90
N ASN A 93 7.09 4.46 -12.72
CA ASN A 93 6.39 5.39 -13.60
C ASN A 93 6.92 6.83 -13.49
N ARG A 94 7.15 7.49 -14.62
CA ARG A 94 7.79 8.82 -14.69
C ARG A 94 7.02 9.91 -13.93
N VAL A 95 5.69 9.95 -14.05
CA VAL A 95 4.88 10.98 -13.37
C VAL A 95 5.03 10.91 -11.85
N LEU A 96 5.20 9.70 -11.32
CA LEU A 96 5.45 9.46 -9.89
C LEU A 96 6.91 9.68 -9.51
N TRP A 97 7.86 9.60 -10.44
CA TRP A 97 9.29 9.83 -10.18
C TRP A 97 9.68 11.31 -10.24
N GLU A 98 9.00 12.09 -11.08
CA GLU A 98 9.30 13.51 -11.33
C GLU A 98 8.54 14.47 -10.42
N ALA A 99 7.63 13.98 -9.58
CA ALA A 99 6.95 14.82 -8.60
C ALA A 99 7.95 15.47 -7.61
N ASP A 100 7.52 16.60 -7.01
CA ASP A 100 8.33 17.34 -6.04
C ASP A 100 8.28 16.70 -4.64
N TYR A 101 7.09 16.24 -4.27
CA TYR A 101 6.75 15.60 -2.99
C TYR A 101 5.88 14.37 -3.24
N PHE A 102 6.02 13.36 -2.40
CA PHE A 102 5.30 12.11 -2.50
C PHE A 102 4.41 11.90 -1.28
N VAL A 103 3.10 11.69 -1.49
CA VAL A 103 2.17 11.32 -0.41
C VAL A 103 1.63 9.93 -0.67
N SER A 104 1.99 8.98 0.19
CA SER A 104 1.39 7.64 0.21
C SER A 104 0.11 7.71 1.04
N LEU A 105 -1.03 7.88 0.40
CA LEU A 105 -2.35 7.70 1.03
C LEU A 105 -2.81 6.26 0.78
N ALA A 106 -2.78 5.43 1.83
CA ALA A 106 -3.06 4.01 1.75
C ALA A 106 -4.20 3.59 2.69
N HIS A 107 -5.04 2.68 2.23
CA HIS A 107 -5.96 1.93 3.07
C HIS A 107 -5.19 0.76 3.69
N ALA A 108 -5.17 0.67 5.02
CA ALA A 108 -4.53 -0.44 5.69
C ALA A 108 -5.50 -1.63 5.77
N THR A 109 -5.13 -2.72 5.12
CA THR A 109 -5.85 -4.02 5.14
C THR A 109 -4.85 -5.15 5.28
N LEU A 110 -5.32 -6.39 5.41
CA LEU A 110 -4.47 -7.55 5.17
C LEU A 110 -4.32 -7.81 3.65
N HIS A 111 -3.49 -8.80 3.30
CA HIS A 111 -3.33 -9.28 1.94
C HIS A 111 -2.78 -10.72 1.91
N LEU A 112 -3.13 -11.50 0.90
CA LEU A 112 -2.69 -12.92 0.87
C LEU A 112 -1.17 -13.10 0.68
N GLN A 113 -0.47 -12.13 0.08
CA GLN A 113 0.98 -12.19 -0.21
C GLN A 113 1.84 -11.21 0.60
N PHE A 114 1.21 -10.39 1.45
CA PHE A 114 1.90 -9.43 2.31
C PHE A 114 1.16 -9.42 3.64
N PRO A 115 1.83 -9.41 4.80
CA PRO A 115 1.12 -9.42 6.08
C PRO A 115 0.08 -8.30 6.18
N MET A 116 0.38 -7.16 5.60
CA MET A 116 -0.49 -6.00 5.50
C MET A 116 -0.32 -5.32 4.13
N ALA A 117 -1.40 -4.80 3.57
CA ALA A 117 -1.36 -3.82 2.50
C ALA A 117 -1.57 -2.44 3.11
N ALA A 118 -0.52 -1.61 3.09
CA ALA A 118 -0.56 -0.20 3.50
C ALA A 118 0.48 0.58 2.68
N SER A 119 1.22 1.51 3.28
CA SER A 119 2.12 2.40 2.54
C SER A 119 3.26 1.67 1.85
N LEU A 120 3.89 0.66 2.47
CA LEU A 120 5.02 -0.05 1.85
C LEU A 120 4.60 -0.75 0.55
N LYS A 121 3.48 -1.48 0.56
CA LYS A 121 2.93 -2.09 -0.66
C LYS A 121 2.43 -1.04 -1.65
N ASN A 122 1.78 0.04 -1.18
CA ASN A 122 1.30 1.11 -2.07
C ASN A 122 2.45 1.80 -2.80
N ILE A 123 3.54 2.10 -2.10
CA ILE A 123 4.74 2.68 -2.67
C ILE A 123 5.43 1.68 -3.61
N GLY A 124 5.74 0.48 -3.12
CA GLY A 124 6.54 -0.51 -3.86
C GLY A 124 5.86 -1.05 -5.10
N MET A 125 4.60 -1.45 -5.00
CA MET A 125 3.87 -2.04 -6.13
C MET A 125 3.06 -0.98 -6.89
N GLY A 126 2.51 0.01 -6.21
CA GLY A 126 1.69 1.06 -6.84
C GLY A 126 2.48 2.05 -7.69
N CYS A 127 3.79 2.19 -7.49
CA CYS A 127 4.64 3.01 -8.36
C CYS A 127 5.30 2.24 -9.52
N ALA A 128 5.19 0.92 -9.51
CA ALA A 128 5.91 0.03 -10.42
C ALA A 128 5.33 0.05 -11.84
N SER A 129 6.21 0.03 -12.85
CA SER A 129 5.79 -0.33 -14.22
C SER A 129 5.29 -1.77 -14.26
N ARG A 130 4.56 -2.16 -15.32
CA ARG A 130 4.12 -3.57 -15.45
C ARG A 130 5.29 -4.55 -15.58
N ALA A 131 6.38 -4.15 -16.23
CA ALA A 131 7.59 -4.97 -16.32
C ALA A 131 8.15 -5.26 -14.91
N THR A 132 8.25 -4.24 -14.08
CA THR A 132 8.68 -4.38 -12.68
C THR A 132 7.70 -5.21 -11.86
N LYS A 133 6.38 -4.96 -11.97
CA LYS A 133 5.37 -5.79 -11.29
C LYS A 133 5.51 -7.26 -11.66
N LYS A 134 5.77 -7.56 -12.94
CA LYS A 134 5.95 -8.94 -13.43
C LYS A 134 7.22 -9.55 -12.83
N ALA A 135 8.30 -8.78 -12.74
CA ALA A 135 9.54 -9.22 -12.09
C ALA A 135 9.33 -9.51 -10.59
N MET A 136 8.58 -8.65 -9.86
CA MET A 136 8.25 -8.87 -8.45
C MET A 136 7.47 -10.18 -8.23
N HIS A 137 6.47 -10.48 -9.06
CA HIS A 137 5.72 -11.74 -8.98
C HIS A 137 6.51 -12.96 -9.48
N GLY A 138 7.53 -12.72 -10.32
CA GLY A 138 8.44 -13.74 -10.82
C GLY A 138 9.64 -14.02 -9.91
N ALA A 139 9.88 -13.22 -8.87
CA ALA A 139 11.01 -13.37 -7.96
C ALA A 139 10.95 -14.70 -7.21
N ARG A 140 12.08 -15.40 -7.10
CA ARG A 140 12.22 -16.71 -6.43
C ARG A 140 13.54 -16.75 -5.66
N GLY A 141 13.61 -17.55 -4.59
CA GLY A 141 14.87 -17.85 -3.89
C GLY A 141 14.84 -17.70 -2.37
N LYS A 142 13.83 -17.03 -1.79
CA LYS A 142 13.61 -17.04 -0.33
C LYS A 142 12.76 -18.24 0.11
N GLU A 143 12.94 -18.66 1.36
CA GLU A 143 12.42 -19.94 1.90
C GLU A 143 10.89 -20.00 1.98
N ALA A 144 10.23 -18.88 2.30
CA ALA A 144 8.76 -18.81 2.33
C ALA A 144 8.19 -18.29 1.01
N ILE A 145 7.00 -18.77 0.67
CA ILE A 145 6.36 -18.62 -0.65
C ILE A 145 6.24 -17.16 -1.12
N TYR A 146 5.99 -16.21 -0.21
CA TYR A 146 5.79 -14.79 -0.56
C TYR A 146 7.01 -13.90 -0.32
N LEU A 147 7.99 -14.33 0.49
CA LEU A 147 9.14 -13.50 0.87
C LEU A 147 9.94 -12.99 -0.34
N SER A 148 10.01 -13.77 -1.43
CA SER A 148 10.70 -13.34 -2.65
C SER A 148 9.99 -12.15 -3.30
N THR A 149 8.66 -12.14 -3.34
CA THR A 149 7.86 -11.03 -3.87
C THR A 149 7.86 -9.84 -2.93
N GLU A 150 7.82 -10.08 -1.62
CA GLU A 150 7.93 -9.03 -0.60
C GLU A 150 9.27 -8.29 -0.69
N ALA A 151 10.39 -9.04 -0.76
CA ALA A 151 11.72 -8.48 -0.90
C ALA A 151 11.91 -7.71 -2.22
N ALA A 152 11.42 -8.26 -3.34
CA ALA A 152 11.42 -7.56 -4.63
C ALA A 152 10.56 -6.28 -4.61
N THR A 153 9.49 -6.25 -3.81
CA THR A 153 8.66 -5.06 -3.60
C THR A 153 9.38 -4.03 -2.73
N MET A 154 10.15 -4.49 -1.73
CA MET A 154 10.95 -3.62 -0.88
C MET A 154 12.09 -2.95 -1.63
N ASP A 155 12.65 -3.60 -2.66
CA ASP A 155 13.62 -2.97 -3.56
C ASP A 155 13.05 -1.69 -4.19
N LEU A 156 11.89 -1.75 -4.86
CA LEU A 156 11.28 -0.53 -5.41
C LEU A 156 10.88 0.47 -4.31
N THR A 157 10.34 -0.02 -3.19
CA THR A 157 9.93 0.82 -2.06
C THR A 157 11.10 1.67 -1.56
N LYS A 158 12.26 1.05 -1.38
CA LYS A 158 13.53 1.69 -1.03
C LYS A 158 13.96 2.74 -2.05
N ALA A 159 13.80 2.47 -3.34
CA ALA A 159 14.11 3.45 -4.38
C ALA A 159 13.25 4.72 -4.28
N ILE A 160 11.94 4.58 -4.06
CA ILE A 160 11.03 5.72 -3.88
C ILE A 160 11.36 6.49 -2.60
N ILE A 161 11.53 5.80 -1.46
CA ILE A 161 11.85 6.46 -0.19
C ILE A 161 13.16 7.25 -0.30
N ARG A 162 14.18 6.69 -0.95
CA ARG A 162 15.44 7.41 -1.20
C ARG A 162 15.24 8.62 -2.11
N ARG A 163 14.49 8.47 -3.21
CA ARG A 163 14.20 9.57 -4.15
C ARG A 163 13.48 10.74 -3.49
N TYR A 164 12.61 10.45 -2.53
CA TYR A 164 11.79 11.43 -1.81
C TYR A 164 12.22 11.63 -0.37
N SER A 165 13.50 11.39 -0.04
CA SER A 165 14.01 11.64 1.30
C SER A 165 13.66 13.06 1.77
N LYS A 166 13.05 13.16 2.97
CA LYS A 166 12.51 14.40 3.58
C LYS A 166 11.35 15.08 2.81
N ARG A 167 10.81 14.42 1.78
CA ARG A 167 9.73 14.90 0.91
C ARG A 167 8.67 13.82 0.69
N LEU A 168 8.57 12.89 1.63
CA LEU A 168 7.62 11.80 1.62
C LEU A 168 6.77 11.85 2.89
N LEU A 169 5.46 11.69 2.72
CA LEU A 169 4.52 11.55 3.82
C LEU A 169 3.68 10.29 3.60
N ALA A 170 3.67 9.40 4.58
CA ALA A 170 2.79 8.24 4.63
C ALA A 170 1.56 8.56 5.48
N ILE A 171 0.38 8.25 4.94
CA ILE A 171 -0.92 8.38 5.58
C ILE A 171 -1.62 7.03 5.43
N ASN A 172 -1.65 6.25 6.50
CA ASN A 172 -2.36 4.98 6.56
C ASN A 172 -3.72 5.19 7.23
N VAL A 173 -4.79 4.97 6.48
CA VAL A 173 -6.16 4.93 7.00
C VAL A 173 -6.46 3.49 7.40
N ALA A 174 -6.42 3.20 8.69
CA ALA A 174 -6.64 1.88 9.26
C ALA A 174 -8.08 1.77 9.79
N MET A 175 -9.03 1.86 8.86
CA MET A 175 -10.46 1.72 9.09
C MET A 175 -11.02 0.70 8.10
N ASP A 176 -12.11 0.01 8.42
CA ASP A 176 -12.66 -1.06 7.57
C ASP A 176 -11.56 -2.09 7.16
N ILE A 177 -10.74 -2.53 8.12
CA ILE A 177 -9.54 -3.36 7.87
C ILE A 177 -9.97 -4.78 7.45
N THR A 178 -9.97 -5.08 6.16
CA THR A 178 -10.45 -6.36 5.62
C THR A 178 -9.38 -7.46 5.52
N PRO A 179 -9.77 -8.76 5.41
CA PRO A 179 -8.85 -9.86 5.16
C PRO A 179 -8.15 -9.73 3.80
N ASP A 180 -8.91 -9.44 2.74
CA ASP A 180 -8.37 -9.20 1.41
C ASP A 180 -8.24 -7.69 1.18
N CYS A 181 -7.16 -7.28 0.51
CA CYS A 181 -6.92 -5.90 0.09
C CYS A 181 -7.97 -5.43 -0.93
N ASP A 182 -8.20 -4.13 -0.98
CA ASP A 182 -9.08 -3.47 -1.94
C ASP A 182 -8.67 -3.60 -3.41
N CYS A 183 -7.53 -4.24 -3.68
CA CYS A 183 -7.16 -4.74 -5.00
C CYS A 183 -7.96 -5.99 -5.45
N TRP A 184 -8.80 -6.57 -4.58
CA TRP A 184 -9.70 -7.68 -4.90
C TRP A 184 -11.10 -7.17 -5.22
N ASN A 185 -11.77 -7.79 -6.20
CA ASN A 185 -13.12 -7.44 -6.64
C ASN A 185 -14.24 -7.91 -5.68
N LYS A 186 -13.89 -8.23 -4.44
CA LYS A 186 -14.77 -8.73 -3.39
C LYS A 186 -14.33 -8.13 -2.07
N THR A 187 -15.23 -8.10 -1.10
CA THR A 187 -14.93 -7.67 0.26
C THR A 187 -15.54 -8.64 1.27
N ASP A 188 -15.14 -8.49 2.53
CA ASP A 188 -15.58 -9.32 3.64
C ASP A 188 -15.82 -8.43 4.88
N LEU A 189 -16.17 -9.04 6.01
CA LEU A 189 -16.18 -8.33 7.29
C LEU A 189 -14.76 -7.86 7.65
N PRO A 190 -14.61 -6.68 8.27
CA PRO A 190 -13.34 -6.26 8.85
C PRO A 190 -12.83 -7.31 9.84
N ILE A 191 -11.51 -7.47 9.96
CA ILE A 191 -10.88 -8.47 10.84
C ILE A 191 -10.69 -7.96 12.27
N VAL A 192 -10.64 -6.64 12.46
CA VAL A 192 -10.50 -5.96 13.75
C VAL A 192 -11.28 -4.63 13.70
N PRO A 193 -11.61 -4.00 14.85
CA PRO A 193 -12.15 -2.64 14.88
C PRO A 193 -11.22 -1.61 14.20
N ASP A 194 -11.75 -0.43 13.88
CA ASP A 194 -10.96 0.65 13.31
C ASP A 194 -9.83 1.09 14.27
N GLN A 195 -8.62 1.23 13.74
CA GLN A 195 -7.42 1.64 14.49
C GLN A 195 -7.11 3.14 14.33
N GLY A 196 -7.78 3.81 13.39
CA GLY A 196 -7.66 5.26 13.16
C GLY A 196 -6.81 5.61 11.95
N ILE A 197 -6.14 6.76 12.01
CA ILE A 197 -5.32 7.31 10.92
C ILE A 197 -3.90 7.53 11.44
N PHE A 198 -2.92 7.03 10.70
CA PHE A 198 -1.51 7.08 11.06
C PHE A 198 -0.75 7.90 10.03
N ILE A 199 0.04 8.85 10.51
CA ILE A 199 0.79 9.78 9.65
C ILE A 199 2.25 9.76 10.08
N SER A 200 3.17 9.60 9.12
CA SER A 200 4.61 9.58 9.36
C SER A 200 5.39 10.00 8.13
N GLU A 201 6.56 10.61 8.31
CA GLU A 201 7.53 10.81 7.22
C GLU A 201 8.33 9.52 6.91
N ASP A 202 8.29 8.54 7.84
CA ASP A 202 8.81 7.20 7.66
C ASP A 202 7.65 6.20 7.43
N PRO A 203 7.48 5.68 6.20
CA PRO A 203 6.41 4.74 5.87
C PRO A 203 6.58 3.38 6.54
N VAL A 204 7.82 2.98 6.89
CA VAL A 204 8.05 1.73 7.62
C VAL A 204 7.48 1.85 9.03
N ALA A 205 7.75 2.97 9.71
CA ALA A 205 7.21 3.24 11.03
C ALA A 205 5.68 3.34 11.01
N ALA A 206 5.08 3.96 9.98
CA ALA A 206 3.63 4.04 9.84
C ALA A 206 2.99 2.65 9.64
N ASP A 207 3.57 1.81 8.78
CA ASP A 207 3.05 0.47 8.55
C ASP A 207 3.23 -0.41 9.81
N LYS A 208 4.38 -0.32 10.48
CA LYS A 208 4.67 -1.08 11.69
C LYS A 208 3.74 -0.73 12.84
N ALA A 209 3.46 0.56 13.05
CA ALA A 209 2.51 1.02 14.07
C ALA A 209 1.09 0.49 13.83
N VAL A 210 0.63 0.47 12.58
CA VAL A 210 -0.68 -0.09 12.23
C VAL A 210 -0.71 -1.59 12.47
N ASN A 211 0.33 -2.33 12.04
CA ASN A 211 0.39 -3.78 12.25
C ASN A 211 0.37 -4.16 13.73
N ASP A 212 1.14 -3.46 14.57
CA ASP A 212 1.17 -3.71 16.01
C ASP A 212 -0.19 -3.48 16.66
N LEU A 213 -0.89 -2.41 16.29
CA LEU A 213 -2.22 -2.14 16.82
C LEU A 213 -3.27 -3.13 16.31
N ILE A 214 -3.14 -3.63 15.08
CA ILE A 214 -3.96 -4.76 14.60
C ILE A 214 -3.69 -6.01 15.43
N ILE A 215 -2.42 -6.29 15.80
CA ILE A 215 -2.05 -7.42 16.67
C ILE A 215 -2.63 -7.26 18.09
N GLU A 216 -2.68 -6.05 18.64
CA GLU A 216 -3.24 -5.82 19.97
C GLU A 216 -4.78 -5.71 19.98
N ALA A 217 -5.40 -5.54 18.81
CA ALA A 217 -6.86 -5.47 18.69
C ALA A 217 -7.52 -6.85 18.82
N PRO A 218 -8.72 -6.94 19.42
CA PRO A 218 -9.53 -8.14 19.35
C PRO A 218 -10.02 -8.36 17.92
N ALA A 219 -10.21 -9.63 17.54
CA ALA A 219 -10.87 -9.94 16.28
C ALA A 219 -12.30 -9.35 16.24
N TYR A 220 -12.73 -8.94 15.06
CA TYR A 220 -14.09 -8.51 14.83
C TYR A 220 -15.01 -9.73 14.84
N PRO A 221 -16.13 -9.73 15.60
CA PRO A 221 -17.01 -10.89 15.70
C PRO A 221 -17.54 -11.37 14.34
N GLY A 222 -17.46 -12.67 14.09
CA GLY A 222 -17.85 -13.33 12.84
C GLY A 222 -16.89 -13.11 11.66
N SER A 223 -15.79 -12.40 11.84
CA SER A 223 -14.78 -12.20 10.80
C SER A 223 -13.89 -13.43 10.58
N LYS A 224 -13.09 -13.41 9.50
CA LYS A 224 -12.09 -14.47 9.27
C LYS A 224 -10.99 -14.54 10.33
N ALA A 225 -10.78 -13.47 11.09
CA ALA A 225 -9.84 -13.46 12.21
C ALA A 225 -10.48 -13.91 13.51
N ASP A 226 -11.82 -14.05 13.55
CA ASP A 226 -12.55 -14.48 14.73
C ASP A 226 -12.26 -15.96 15.04
N ARG A 227 -11.93 -16.21 16.28
CA ARG A 227 -11.68 -17.53 16.84
C ARG A 227 -12.46 -17.54 18.15
N ASP A 228 -12.96 -18.69 18.61
CA ASP A 228 -13.71 -18.80 19.87
C ASP A 228 -12.81 -18.59 21.13
N ILE A 229 -11.78 -17.73 21.02
CA ILE A 229 -10.77 -17.35 22.01
C ILE A 229 -10.43 -15.86 21.85
N ASP A 230 -9.81 -15.26 22.87
CA ASP A 230 -9.24 -13.91 22.74
C ASP A 230 -8.01 -13.96 21.83
N THR A 231 -8.05 -13.22 20.72
CA THR A 231 -6.99 -13.17 19.71
C THR A 231 -6.02 -11.99 19.89
N ARG A 232 -6.16 -11.17 20.94
CA ARG A 232 -5.19 -10.09 21.23
C ARG A 232 -3.77 -10.66 21.41
N GLY A 233 -2.78 -9.97 20.87
CA GLY A 233 -1.38 -10.41 20.82
C GLY A 233 -1.08 -11.49 19.77
N MET A 234 -2.10 -12.04 19.10
CA MET A 234 -1.89 -12.97 17.96
C MET A 234 -1.80 -12.21 16.64
N ASP A 235 -1.00 -12.72 15.71
CA ASP A 235 -0.89 -12.15 14.36
C ASP A 235 -2.15 -12.42 13.53
N LYS A 236 -2.85 -11.34 13.14
CA LYS A 236 -4.12 -11.45 12.41
C LYS A 236 -3.92 -11.93 10.98
N SER A 237 -2.77 -11.61 10.39
CA SER A 237 -2.44 -12.03 9.03
C SER A 237 -2.16 -13.52 8.99
N GLU A 238 -1.37 -14.05 9.92
CA GLU A 238 -1.11 -15.48 10.02
C GLU A 238 -2.36 -16.28 10.41
N ASN A 239 -3.24 -15.71 11.24
CA ASN A 239 -4.53 -16.31 11.55
C ASN A 239 -5.41 -16.47 10.30
N VAL A 240 -5.46 -15.46 9.43
CA VAL A 240 -6.27 -15.48 8.20
C VAL A 240 -5.59 -16.27 7.07
N TYR A 241 -4.26 -16.17 6.96
CA TYR A 241 -3.43 -16.78 5.92
C TYR A 241 -2.28 -17.58 6.57
N PRO A 242 -2.44 -18.90 6.81
CA PRO A 242 -1.45 -19.70 7.55
C PRO A 242 -0.04 -19.76 6.94
N ASP A 243 0.06 -19.56 5.62
CA ASP A 243 1.34 -19.52 4.90
C ASP A 243 2.09 -18.18 5.10
N MET A 244 1.44 -17.17 5.67
CA MET A 244 2.05 -15.89 6.00
C MET A 244 3.12 -16.06 7.07
N LYS A 245 4.18 -15.25 6.99
CA LYS A 245 5.29 -15.21 7.94
C LYS A 245 5.60 -13.76 8.28
N THR A 246 4.81 -13.15 9.14
CA THR A 246 4.86 -11.71 9.40
C THR A 246 6.18 -11.28 10.01
N ALA A 247 6.74 -12.06 10.94
CA ALA A 247 8.05 -11.78 11.52
C ALA A 247 9.16 -11.74 10.44
N LYS A 248 9.13 -12.68 9.48
CA LYS A 248 10.09 -12.73 8.37
C LYS A 248 9.92 -11.59 7.38
N PHE A 249 8.68 -11.14 7.14
CA PHE A 249 8.43 -9.93 6.36
C PHE A 249 9.11 -8.71 7.00
N TRP A 250 8.98 -8.52 8.32
CA TRP A 250 9.63 -7.39 9.00
C TRP A 250 11.16 -7.49 9.00
N GLU A 251 11.74 -8.69 9.09
CA GLU A 251 13.18 -8.90 8.86
C GLU A 251 13.61 -8.45 7.44
N VAL A 252 12.81 -8.75 6.41
CA VAL A 252 13.05 -8.31 5.03
C VAL A 252 12.97 -6.77 4.90
N VAL A 253 12.01 -6.14 5.58
CA VAL A 253 11.88 -4.67 5.59
C VAL A 253 13.09 -4.01 6.28
N GLU A 254 13.59 -4.59 7.37
CA GLU A 254 14.80 -4.13 8.05
C GLU A 254 16.05 -4.34 7.17
N GLU A 255 16.19 -5.51 6.54
CA GLU A 255 17.26 -5.84 5.58
C GLU A 255 17.29 -4.85 4.40
N ALA A 256 16.11 -4.45 3.91
CA ALA A 256 16.00 -3.44 2.85
C ALA A 256 16.62 -2.10 3.26
N GLY A 257 16.61 -1.76 4.55
CA GLY A 257 17.20 -0.54 5.11
C GLY A 257 16.53 0.73 4.57
N CYS A 258 15.18 0.73 4.50
CA CYS A 258 14.40 1.81 3.91
C CYS A 258 13.58 2.64 4.91
N GLY A 259 13.70 2.35 6.21
CA GLY A 259 13.04 3.08 7.31
C GLY A 259 13.33 2.40 8.65
N SER A 260 12.55 2.71 9.68
CA SER A 260 12.70 2.15 11.03
C SER A 260 11.47 1.35 11.47
N LEU A 261 11.71 0.17 12.05
CA LEU A 261 10.69 -0.59 12.78
C LEU A 261 10.41 -0.02 14.17
N SER A 262 11.29 0.85 14.69
CA SER A 262 11.08 1.55 15.94
C SER A 262 10.32 2.84 15.71
N TYR A 263 9.30 3.10 16.51
CA TYR A 263 8.50 4.31 16.42
C TYR A 263 8.01 4.76 17.79
N GLN A 264 7.61 6.02 17.88
CA GLN A 264 6.89 6.56 19.02
C GLN A 264 5.50 6.99 18.56
N LEU A 265 4.47 6.43 19.17
CA LEU A 265 3.09 6.83 18.87
C LEU A 265 2.74 8.10 19.65
N ILE A 266 2.47 9.19 18.93
CA ILE A 266 1.96 10.44 19.48
C ILE A 266 0.48 10.54 19.15
N LYS A 267 -0.38 10.52 20.17
CA LYS A 267 -1.83 10.70 19.99
C LYS A 267 -2.14 12.19 19.98
N LEU A 268 -2.86 12.64 18.94
CA LEU A 268 -3.33 14.01 18.75
C LEU A 268 -4.74 14.20 19.30
#